data_AF-A0AA39GFC5-F1
#
_entry.id   AF-A0AA39GFC5-F1
#
_cell.length_a   1.000
_cell.length_b   1.000
_cell.length_c   1.000
_cell.angle_alpha   90.00
_cell.angle_beta   90.00
_cell.angle_gamma   90.00
#
_symmetry.space_group_name_H-M   'P 1'
#
loop_
_entity.id
_entity.type
_entity.pdbx_description
1 polymer ?
#
loop_
_entity_poly.entity_id
_entity_poly.type
_entity_poly.pdbx_seq_one_letter_code
_entity_poly.pdbx_strand_id
1 'polypeptide(L)'
;MSHTDSQPPPPAKAAAAPSSLPWLEYLDQCIKEEKEDYFGDAPPFEIVRDLMLAPAEDGNAVTKAVQRFHESHLERFSGERFRIPKPPEYGTGHYLNSFAMTVFETAHYLLFTDPKHDRLADFLIAIKESAAPQFDPEDPKFIYTGWGLEAAAAESWNGCQTRATTKDGENYTVTQQANRWLSVAALIAKLFKGGLLDKDGPLWTAGDLKDALETSIKGDIATNTGRQAQILAAANHILIAGEELAREVKTPSRKWVFELSREKWRSWADKLKEKADAAPEDAPWELKRRTRAAYDKMVELLPDAFETT
;
A
#
# COMPACT_ATOMS: atom_id res chain seq x y z
N MET A 1 -63.32 -5.08 35.52
CA MET A 1 -62.07 -5.38 36.26
C MET A 1 -61.17 -6.08 35.27
N SER A 2 -60.32 -5.30 34.60
CA SER A 2 -59.52 -5.76 33.47
C SER A 2 -58.11 -6.13 33.96
N HIS A 3 -57.72 -7.38 33.74
CA HIS A 3 -56.36 -7.86 33.96
C HIS A 3 -55.43 -7.25 32.91
N THR A 4 -54.40 -6.54 33.36
CA THR A 4 -53.26 -6.10 32.56
C THR A 4 -52.20 -7.19 32.58
N ASP A 5 -52.12 -7.99 31.52
CA ASP A 5 -50.95 -8.82 31.23
C ASP A 5 -49.82 -7.93 30.69
N SER A 6 -48.74 -7.85 31.47
CA SER A 6 -47.50 -7.20 31.06
C SER A 6 -46.65 -8.22 30.28
N GLN A 7 -46.56 -8.06 28.97
CA GLN A 7 -45.55 -8.78 28.18
C GLN A 7 -44.16 -8.18 28.44
N PRO A 8 -43.12 -9.00 28.65
CA PRO A 8 -41.74 -8.50 28.73
C PRO A 8 -41.29 -7.98 27.36
N PRO A 9 -40.39 -6.99 27.32
CA PRO A 9 -39.90 -6.42 26.07
C PRO A 9 -39.19 -7.50 25.24
N PRO A 10 -39.29 -7.44 23.90
CA PRO A 10 -38.61 -8.38 23.03
C PRO A 10 -37.09 -8.29 23.27
N PRO A 11 -36.37 -9.42 23.20
CA PRO A 11 -34.93 -9.42 23.38
C PRO A 11 -34.29 -8.48 22.36
N ALA A 12 -33.36 -7.65 22.85
CA ALA A 12 -32.54 -6.80 22.00
C ALA A 12 -31.96 -7.64 20.87
N LYS A 13 -32.21 -7.21 19.62
CA LYS A 13 -31.60 -7.80 18.43
C LYS A 13 -30.09 -7.80 18.67
N ALA A 14 -29.51 -8.99 18.90
CA ALA A 14 -28.07 -9.14 18.94
C ALA A 14 -27.51 -8.54 17.65
N ALA A 15 -26.61 -7.57 17.77
CA ALA A 15 -25.86 -7.07 16.63
C ALA A 15 -25.21 -8.29 15.97
N ALA A 16 -25.57 -8.55 14.71
CA ALA A 16 -24.91 -9.58 13.94
C ALA A 16 -23.40 -9.28 13.96
N ALA A 17 -22.59 -10.27 14.32
CA ALA A 17 -21.15 -10.20 14.10
C ALA A 17 -20.91 -9.90 12.62
N PRO A 18 -19.94 -9.05 12.24
CA PRO A 18 -19.61 -8.81 10.84
C PRO A 18 -19.09 -10.13 10.26
N SER A 19 -19.95 -10.85 9.54
CA SER A 19 -19.67 -12.20 9.04
C SER A 19 -19.03 -12.21 7.65
N SER A 20 -18.56 -11.07 7.15
CA SER A 20 -17.86 -11.00 5.88
C SER A 20 -16.55 -10.23 5.97
N LEU A 21 -15.53 -10.78 5.32
CA LEU A 21 -14.24 -10.14 5.12
C LEU A 21 -14.33 -9.37 3.80
N PRO A 22 -14.36 -8.03 3.79
CA PRO A 22 -14.64 -7.27 2.56
C PRO A 22 -13.67 -7.55 1.42
N TRP A 23 -12.39 -7.79 1.74
CA TRP A 23 -11.38 -8.15 0.75
C TRP A 23 -11.65 -9.53 0.13
N LEU A 24 -12.21 -10.47 0.89
CA LEU A 24 -12.52 -11.81 0.41
C LEU A 24 -13.76 -11.78 -0.49
N GLU A 25 -14.79 -11.02 -0.11
CA GLU A 25 -15.97 -10.80 -0.95
C GLU A 25 -15.60 -10.17 -2.29
N TYR A 26 -14.74 -9.15 -2.25
CA TYR A 26 -14.21 -8.50 -3.44
C TYR A 26 -13.48 -9.52 -4.36
N LEU A 27 -12.53 -10.28 -3.81
CA LEU A 27 -11.79 -11.27 -4.59
C LEU A 27 -12.68 -12.38 -5.15
N ASP A 28 -13.60 -12.92 -4.36
CA ASP A 28 -14.51 -13.97 -4.81
C ASP A 28 -15.46 -13.48 -5.92
N GLN A 29 -15.90 -12.22 -5.85
CA GLN A 29 -16.70 -11.61 -6.91
C GLN A 29 -15.90 -11.44 -8.20
N CYS A 30 -14.67 -10.89 -8.13
CA CYS A 30 -13.79 -10.77 -9.30
C CYS A 30 -13.48 -12.13 -9.92
N ILE A 31 -13.17 -13.15 -9.11
CA ILE A 31 -12.92 -14.52 -9.61
C ILE A 31 -14.14 -15.06 -10.38
N LYS A 32 -15.34 -14.80 -9.88
CA LYS A 32 -16.57 -15.22 -10.55
C LYS A 32 -16.73 -14.51 -11.91
N GLU A 33 -16.58 -13.19 -11.93
CA GLU A 33 -16.72 -12.38 -13.14
C GLU A 33 -15.68 -12.77 -14.20
N GLU A 34 -14.41 -12.91 -13.81
CA GLU A 34 -13.31 -13.30 -14.71
C GLU A 34 -13.45 -14.73 -15.25
N LYS A 35 -14.13 -15.64 -14.53
CA LYS A 35 -14.41 -17.00 -15.04
C LYS A 35 -15.58 -17.04 -16.01
N GLU A 36 -16.50 -16.11 -15.90
CA GLU A 36 -17.67 -16.00 -16.77
C GLU A 36 -17.34 -15.23 -18.06
N ASP A 37 -16.30 -14.40 -18.07
CA ASP A 37 -15.83 -13.67 -19.25
C ASP A 37 -14.97 -14.54 -20.19
N TYR A 38 -15.21 -14.39 -21.50
CA TYR A 38 -14.46 -15.08 -22.56
C TYR A 38 -12.98 -14.64 -22.62
N PHE A 39 -12.67 -13.41 -22.20
CA PHE A 39 -11.30 -12.90 -22.12
C PHE A 39 -10.77 -12.78 -20.69
N GLY A 40 -11.48 -13.34 -19.71
CA GLY A 40 -11.17 -13.13 -18.31
C GLY A 40 -9.87 -13.80 -17.86
N ASP A 41 -9.29 -13.22 -16.81
CA ASP A 41 -8.00 -13.57 -16.23
C ASP A 41 -8.15 -13.73 -14.71
N ALA A 42 -8.75 -14.84 -14.30
CA ALA A 42 -8.97 -15.19 -12.89
C ALA A 42 -7.71 -15.48 -12.05
N PRO A 43 -6.59 -16.02 -12.58
CA PRO A 43 -5.43 -16.44 -11.76
C PRO A 43 -4.85 -15.37 -10.82
N PRO A 44 -4.68 -14.08 -11.20
CA PRO A 44 -4.25 -13.03 -10.28
C PRO A 44 -5.10 -12.97 -9.00
N PHE A 45 -6.43 -12.98 -9.14
CA PHE A 45 -7.35 -12.92 -8.00
C PHE A 45 -7.33 -14.19 -7.16
N GLU A 46 -7.27 -15.38 -7.78
CA GLU A 46 -7.20 -16.65 -7.07
C GLU A 46 -5.93 -16.79 -6.23
N ILE A 47 -4.77 -16.43 -6.81
CA ILE A 47 -3.48 -16.54 -6.14
C ILE A 47 -3.40 -15.55 -4.97
N VAL A 48 -3.84 -14.31 -5.18
CA VAL A 48 -3.89 -13.31 -4.10
C VAL A 48 -4.85 -13.75 -2.99
N ARG A 49 -6.03 -14.28 -3.33
CA ARG A 49 -6.97 -14.79 -2.32
C ARG A 49 -6.35 -15.90 -1.49
N ASP A 50 -5.74 -16.88 -2.13
CA ASP A 50 -5.21 -18.05 -1.43
C ASP A 50 -3.98 -17.68 -0.57
N LEU A 51 -3.15 -16.73 -1.02
CA LEU A 51 -2.08 -16.11 -0.22
C LEU A 51 -2.64 -15.45 1.06
N MET A 52 -3.76 -14.75 0.92
CA MET A 52 -4.41 -14.00 2.00
C MET A 52 -5.15 -14.90 2.99
N LEU A 53 -5.66 -16.05 2.52
CA LEU A 53 -6.31 -17.09 3.34
C LEU A 53 -5.31 -17.99 4.06
N ALA A 54 -4.05 -18.05 3.62
CA ALA A 54 -3.05 -18.90 4.28
C ALA A 54 -2.92 -18.56 5.78
N PRO A 55 -2.70 -19.54 6.68
CA PRO A 55 -2.55 -19.27 8.11
C PRO A 55 -1.41 -18.30 8.40
N ALA A 56 -1.53 -17.41 9.39
CA ALA A 56 -0.53 -16.38 9.73
C ALA A 56 0.91 -16.93 9.81
N GLU A 57 1.06 -18.11 10.41
CA GLU A 57 2.31 -18.83 10.66
C GLU A 57 2.86 -19.61 9.44
N ASP A 58 2.16 -19.63 8.31
CA ASP A 58 2.66 -20.29 7.09
C ASP A 58 3.76 -19.45 6.43
N GLY A 59 4.99 -19.67 6.89
CA GLY A 59 6.19 -19.03 6.33
C GLY A 59 6.45 -19.37 4.85
N ASN A 60 5.74 -20.34 4.27
CA ASN A 60 5.87 -20.71 2.86
C ASN A 60 4.75 -20.12 1.99
N ALA A 61 3.80 -19.36 2.55
CA ALA A 61 2.66 -18.85 1.80
C ALA A 61 3.08 -17.98 0.60
N VAL A 62 4.03 -17.07 0.82
CA VAL A 62 4.58 -16.21 -0.24
C VAL A 62 5.27 -17.05 -1.31
N THR A 63 6.14 -17.99 -0.93
CA THR A 63 6.85 -18.86 -1.88
C THR A 63 5.89 -19.70 -2.73
N LYS A 64 4.83 -20.26 -2.13
CA LYS A 64 3.79 -21.01 -2.86
C LYS A 64 3.05 -20.11 -3.84
N ALA A 65 2.72 -18.87 -3.45
CA ALA A 65 2.06 -17.92 -4.34
C ALA A 65 2.96 -17.53 -5.52
N VAL A 66 4.27 -17.30 -5.28
CA VAL A 66 5.26 -17.04 -6.33
C VAL A 66 5.39 -18.22 -7.28
N GLN A 67 5.41 -19.46 -6.77
CA GLN A 67 5.43 -20.65 -7.60
C GLN A 67 4.20 -20.70 -8.52
N ARG A 68 2.99 -20.44 -7.99
CA ARG A 68 1.77 -20.40 -8.78
C ARG A 68 1.74 -19.28 -9.81
N PHE A 69 2.34 -18.13 -9.49
CA PHE A 69 2.55 -17.05 -10.47
C PHE A 69 3.37 -17.54 -11.67
N HIS A 70 4.49 -18.23 -11.42
CA HIS A 70 5.33 -18.79 -12.51
C HIS A 70 4.62 -19.90 -13.29
N GLU A 71 3.89 -20.79 -12.61
CA GLU A 71 3.11 -21.86 -13.25
C GLU A 71 2.04 -21.27 -14.18
N SER A 72 1.27 -20.29 -13.70
CA SER A 72 0.21 -19.65 -14.48
C SER A 72 0.77 -18.79 -15.62
N HIS A 73 1.95 -18.17 -15.45
CA HIS A 73 2.69 -17.53 -16.55
C HIS A 73 3.04 -18.56 -17.63
N LEU A 74 3.68 -19.68 -17.25
CA LEU A 74 4.08 -20.72 -18.20
C LEU A 74 2.88 -21.33 -18.95
N GLU A 75 1.75 -21.57 -18.28
CA GLU A 75 0.52 -22.04 -18.91
C GLU A 75 0.00 -21.05 -19.95
N ARG A 76 0.00 -19.74 -19.64
CA ARG A 76 -0.45 -18.68 -20.55
C ARG A 76 0.40 -18.59 -21.82
N PHE A 77 1.71 -18.78 -21.69
CA PHE A 77 2.66 -18.58 -22.79
C PHE A 77 3.13 -19.89 -23.48
N SER A 78 2.73 -21.07 -22.99
CA SER A 78 3.07 -22.38 -23.58
C SER A 78 2.16 -22.83 -24.74
N GLY A 79 1.08 -22.10 -25.02
CA GLY A 79 0.18 -22.41 -26.14
C GLY A 79 0.73 -22.01 -27.53
N GLU A 80 0.38 -22.77 -28.58
CA GLU A 80 0.79 -22.57 -29.99
C GLU A 80 0.49 -21.17 -30.59
N ARG A 81 -0.27 -20.32 -29.88
CA ARG A 81 -0.60 -18.94 -30.30
C ARG A 81 0.54 -17.95 -30.13
N PHE A 82 1.48 -18.19 -29.22
CA PHE A 82 2.67 -17.34 -29.06
C PHE A 82 3.89 -18.12 -29.56
N ARG A 83 4.11 -18.09 -30.88
CA ARG A 83 5.30 -18.69 -31.51
C ARG A 83 6.57 -18.04 -30.94
N ILE A 84 7.12 -18.69 -29.92
CA ILE A 84 8.40 -18.44 -29.27
C ILE A 84 8.44 -17.06 -28.58
N PRO A 85 8.26 -16.96 -27.25
CA PRO A 85 8.64 -15.76 -26.52
C PRO A 85 10.13 -15.53 -26.73
N LYS A 86 10.46 -14.57 -27.60
CA LYS A 86 11.84 -14.12 -27.75
C LYS A 86 12.17 -13.31 -26.50
N PRO A 87 13.30 -13.58 -25.83
CA PRO A 87 13.85 -12.63 -24.89
C PRO A 87 14.00 -11.26 -25.57
N PRO A 88 13.67 -10.16 -24.88
CA PRO A 88 12.95 -10.11 -23.63
C PRO A 88 11.43 -10.20 -23.85
N GLU A 89 10.76 -11.06 -23.10
CA GLU A 89 9.34 -11.37 -23.27
C GLU A 89 8.44 -10.17 -22.92
N TYR A 90 8.05 -9.41 -23.95
CA TYR A 90 7.18 -8.24 -23.87
C TYR A 90 5.82 -8.50 -23.16
N GLY A 91 5.40 -9.76 -23.00
CA GLY A 91 4.14 -10.14 -22.34
C GLY A 91 4.22 -10.22 -20.81
N THR A 92 5.40 -10.38 -20.23
CA THR A 92 5.54 -10.65 -18.79
C THR A 92 5.29 -9.40 -17.94
N GLY A 93 5.56 -8.21 -18.46
CA GLY A 93 5.18 -6.94 -17.83
C GLY A 93 3.67 -6.76 -17.71
N HIS A 94 2.90 -7.14 -18.74
CA HIS A 94 1.43 -7.13 -18.70
C HIS A 94 0.88 -8.11 -17.68
N TYR A 95 1.50 -9.29 -17.57
CA TYR A 95 1.09 -10.30 -16.61
C TYR A 95 1.38 -9.85 -15.17
N LEU A 96 2.57 -9.32 -14.89
CA LEU A 96 2.89 -8.71 -13.60
C LEU A 96 1.96 -7.55 -13.25
N ASN A 97 1.54 -6.76 -14.23
CA ASN A 97 0.60 -5.65 -14.03
C ASN A 97 -0.73 -6.14 -13.44
N SER A 98 -1.30 -7.24 -13.94
CA SER A 98 -2.55 -7.79 -13.41
C SER A 98 -2.41 -8.16 -11.93
N PHE A 99 -1.30 -8.81 -11.54
CA PHE A 99 -1.05 -9.13 -10.13
C PHE A 99 -0.83 -7.89 -9.27
N ALA A 100 -0.09 -6.90 -9.78
CA ALA A 100 0.11 -5.64 -9.06
C ALA A 100 -1.22 -4.92 -8.83
N MET A 101 -2.06 -4.78 -9.87
CA MET A 101 -3.40 -4.22 -9.76
C MET A 101 -4.24 -4.96 -8.72
N THR A 102 -4.35 -6.28 -8.82
CA THR A 102 -5.11 -7.08 -7.85
C THR A 102 -4.60 -6.87 -6.42
N VAL A 103 -3.28 -6.81 -6.20
CA VAL A 103 -2.69 -6.56 -4.89
C VAL A 103 -3.08 -5.17 -4.35
N PHE A 104 -2.97 -4.13 -5.17
CA PHE A 104 -3.36 -2.76 -4.78
C PHE A 104 -4.87 -2.65 -4.51
N GLU A 105 -5.71 -3.21 -5.38
CA GLU A 105 -7.16 -3.23 -5.19
C GLU A 105 -7.56 -3.99 -3.94
N THR A 106 -6.94 -5.14 -3.67
CA THR A 106 -7.16 -5.91 -2.44
C THR A 106 -6.77 -5.11 -1.21
N ALA A 107 -5.67 -4.35 -1.26
CA ALA A 107 -5.22 -3.51 -0.15
C ALA A 107 -6.24 -2.42 0.22
N HIS A 108 -7.11 -1.99 -0.71
CA HIS A 108 -8.19 -1.05 -0.43
C HIS A 108 -9.29 -1.60 0.49
N TYR A 109 -9.36 -2.92 0.65
CA TYR A 109 -10.38 -3.60 1.46
C TYR A 109 -9.81 -4.13 2.78
N LEU A 110 -8.53 -3.91 3.04
CA LEU A 110 -7.90 -4.21 4.31
C LEU A 110 -7.93 -3.00 5.24
N LEU A 111 -8.08 -3.26 6.53
CA LEU A 111 -7.76 -2.27 7.54
C LEU A 111 -6.25 -2.01 7.49
N PHE A 112 -5.84 -0.75 7.52
CA PHE A 112 -4.43 -0.35 7.46
C PHE A 112 -3.53 -1.08 8.49
N THR A 113 -4.10 -1.47 9.64
CA THR A 113 -3.39 -2.19 10.70
C THR A 113 -3.35 -3.71 10.51
N ASP A 114 -3.95 -4.26 9.44
CA ASP A 114 -3.97 -5.70 9.19
C ASP A 114 -2.57 -6.19 8.74
N PRO A 115 -1.99 -7.21 9.39
CA PRO A 115 -0.67 -7.75 9.02
C PRO A 115 -0.62 -8.33 7.61
N LYS A 116 -1.76 -8.61 6.97
CA LYS A 116 -1.79 -9.08 5.57
C LYS A 116 -1.20 -8.08 4.58
N HIS A 117 -1.10 -6.80 4.93
CA HIS A 117 -0.35 -5.84 4.12
C HIS A 117 1.12 -6.23 3.94
N ASP A 118 1.75 -6.93 4.89
CA ASP A 118 3.12 -7.42 4.71
C ASP A 118 3.15 -8.51 3.64
N ARG A 119 2.24 -9.49 3.70
CA ARG A 119 2.16 -10.57 2.71
C ARG A 119 1.98 -10.10 1.28
N LEU A 120 1.10 -9.10 1.09
CA LEU A 120 0.87 -8.52 -0.22
C LEU A 120 2.14 -7.86 -0.79
N ALA A 121 2.89 -7.14 0.05
CA ALA A 121 4.15 -6.53 -0.35
C ALA A 121 5.23 -7.58 -0.61
N ASP A 122 5.42 -8.53 0.31
CA ASP A 122 6.41 -9.61 0.23
C ASP A 122 6.18 -10.46 -1.02
N PHE A 123 4.93 -10.68 -1.42
CA PHE A 123 4.60 -11.38 -2.65
C PHE A 123 5.11 -10.66 -3.90
N LEU A 124 4.83 -9.36 -4.05
CA LEU A 124 5.34 -8.60 -5.19
C LEU A 124 6.88 -8.50 -5.19
N ILE A 125 7.48 -8.32 -4.01
CA ILE A 125 8.94 -8.29 -3.83
C ILE A 125 9.55 -9.64 -4.25
N ALA A 126 9.01 -10.75 -3.75
CA ALA A 126 9.50 -12.08 -4.06
C ALA A 126 9.31 -12.46 -5.53
N ILE A 127 8.24 -11.97 -6.20
CA ILE A 127 8.11 -12.11 -7.66
C ILE A 127 9.34 -11.48 -8.33
N LYS A 128 9.68 -10.21 -8.02
CA LYS A 128 10.86 -9.53 -8.59
C LYS A 128 12.14 -10.32 -8.36
N GLU A 129 12.39 -10.77 -7.13
CA GLU A 129 13.61 -11.52 -6.77
C GLU A 129 13.70 -12.88 -7.47
N SER A 130 12.57 -13.46 -7.83
CA SER A 130 12.48 -14.73 -8.56
C SER A 130 12.56 -14.59 -10.09
N ALA A 131 12.84 -13.39 -10.60
CA ALA A 131 12.97 -13.16 -12.03
C ALA A 131 14.08 -14.05 -12.61
N ALA A 132 13.73 -14.79 -13.66
CA ALA A 132 14.61 -15.83 -14.16
C ALA A 132 15.71 -15.25 -15.07
N PRO A 133 16.97 -15.73 -15.00
CA PRO A 133 18.09 -15.18 -15.76
C PRO A 133 17.90 -15.20 -17.28
N GLN A 134 17.01 -16.03 -17.83
CA GLN A 134 16.72 -16.02 -19.26
C GLN A 134 16.10 -14.72 -19.77
N PHE A 135 15.59 -13.85 -18.89
CA PHE A 135 14.95 -12.59 -19.27
C PHE A 135 15.93 -11.41 -19.32
N ASP A 136 16.89 -11.37 -18.40
CA ASP A 136 18.04 -10.46 -18.39
C ASP A 136 19.21 -11.22 -17.72
N PRO A 137 20.14 -11.79 -18.50
CA PRO A 137 21.23 -12.61 -17.96
C PRO A 137 22.24 -11.85 -17.09
N GLU A 138 22.34 -10.53 -17.27
CA GLU A 138 23.30 -9.68 -16.53
C GLU A 138 22.69 -9.11 -15.24
N ASP A 139 21.38 -8.84 -15.26
CA ASP A 139 20.61 -8.35 -14.11
C ASP A 139 19.19 -8.95 -14.14
N PRO A 140 19.00 -10.21 -13.66
CA PRO A 140 17.74 -10.93 -13.76
C PRO A 140 16.56 -10.14 -13.22
N LYS A 141 15.75 -9.62 -14.15
CA LYS A 141 14.54 -8.84 -13.87
C LYS A 141 13.51 -9.11 -14.95
N PHE A 142 12.23 -8.98 -14.60
CA PHE A 142 11.22 -8.87 -15.64
C PHE A 142 11.46 -7.56 -16.39
N ILE A 143 11.69 -7.67 -17.70
CA ILE A 143 11.80 -6.49 -18.57
C ILE A 143 10.46 -5.77 -18.50
N TYR A 144 10.49 -4.45 -18.31
CA TYR A 144 9.30 -3.62 -18.03
C TYR A 144 8.61 -3.86 -16.68
N THR A 145 9.28 -4.44 -15.67
CA THR A 145 8.84 -4.40 -14.25
C THR A 145 8.34 -3.02 -13.85
N GLY A 146 9.07 -1.97 -14.27
CA GLY A 146 8.65 -0.58 -14.04
C GLY A 146 7.30 -0.25 -14.65
N TRP A 147 7.00 -0.68 -15.88
CA TRP A 147 5.79 -0.21 -16.56
C TRP A 147 4.48 -0.76 -15.96
N GLY A 148 4.44 -2.03 -15.54
CA GLY A 148 3.24 -2.59 -14.92
C GLY A 148 3.06 -2.19 -13.46
N LEU A 149 4.09 -2.46 -12.64
CA LEU A 149 4.00 -2.21 -11.21
C LEU A 149 3.99 -0.72 -10.87
N GLU A 150 4.82 0.11 -11.54
CA GLU A 150 4.80 1.57 -11.31
C GLU A 150 3.47 2.16 -11.79
N ALA A 151 2.84 1.64 -12.85
CA ALA A 151 1.53 2.11 -13.29
C ALA A 151 0.43 1.80 -12.26
N ALA A 152 0.35 0.55 -11.77
CA ALA A 152 -0.62 0.17 -10.73
C ALA A 152 -0.42 0.98 -9.44
N ALA A 153 0.83 1.20 -9.04
CA ALA A 153 1.17 2.04 -7.90
C ALA A 153 0.80 3.52 -8.14
N ALA A 154 1.08 4.07 -9.32
CA ALA A 154 0.75 5.44 -9.69
C ALA A 154 -0.77 5.68 -9.70
N GLU A 155 -1.54 4.77 -10.29
CA GLU A 155 -3.00 4.85 -10.30
C GLU A 155 -3.56 4.86 -8.86
N SER A 156 -3.09 3.92 -8.03
CA SER A 156 -3.52 3.81 -6.64
C SER A 156 -3.11 5.04 -5.81
N TRP A 157 -1.88 5.53 -6.00
CA TRP A 157 -1.36 6.72 -5.31
C TRP A 157 -2.17 7.98 -5.67
N ASN A 158 -2.49 8.17 -6.94
CA ASN A 158 -3.30 9.30 -7.40
C ASN A 158 -4.77 9.19 -6.99
N GLY A 159 -5.33 7.97 -6.99
CA GLY A 159 -6.76 7.72 -6.79
C GLY A 159 -7.23 7.72 -5.33
N CYS A 160 -6.34 7.48 -4.37
CA CYS A 160 -6.76 7.24 -2.98
C CYS A 160 -6.52 8.41 -2.01
N GLN A 161 -5.92 9.53 -2.42
CA GLN A 161 -5.53 10.59 -1.50
C GLN A 161 -6.72 11.17 -0.72
N THR A 162 -6.63 11.14 0.62
CA THR A 162 -7.63 11.76 1.50
C THR A 162 -7.06 13.07 2.06
N ARG A 163 -7.78 14.19 1.94
CA ARG A 163 -7.33 15.50 2.41
C ARG A 163 -8.30 16.05 3.44
N ALA A 164 -7.93 17.16 4.08
CA ALA A 164 -8.82 17.82 5.03
C ALA A 164 -10.17 18.28 4.45
N THR A 165 -10.23 18.47 3.13
CA THR A 165 -11.43 18.85 2.39
C THR A 165 -12.24 17.65 1.89
N THR A 166 -11.75 16.42 2.06
CA THR A 166 -12.47 15.21 1.67
C THR A 166 -13.73 15.09 2.53
N LYS A 167 -14.84 14.74 1.89
CA LYS A 167 -16.16 14.57 2.51
C LYS A 167 -16.61 13.14 2.30
N ASP A 168 -17.60 12.73 3.08
CA ASP A 168 -18.28 11.46 2.85
C ASP A 168 -18.86 11.46 1.43
N GLY A 169 -18.58 10.40 0.69
CA GLY A 169 -19.14 10.15 -0.62
C GLY A 169 -20.30 9.17 -0.55
N GLU A 170 -20.91 8.92 -1.71
CA GLU A 170 -22.02 7.95 -1.83
C GLU A 170 -21.58 6.52 -1.48
N ASN A 171 -20.34 6.16 -1.83
CA ASN A 171 -19.82 4.79 -1.68
C ASN A 171 -18.92 4.61 -0.44
N TYR A 172 -18.28 5.69 0.03
CA TYR A 172 -17.26 5.61 1.09
C TYR A 172 -17.27 6.82 2.01
N THR A 173 -17.25 6.56 3.31
CA THR A 173 -16.98 7.57 4.34
C THR A 173 -15.54 8.08 4.26
N VAL A 174 -15.26 9.26 4.82
CA VAL A 174 -13.89 9.81 4.92
C VAL A 174 -12.96 8.84 5.64
N THR A 175 -13.44 8.15 6.69
CA THR A 175 -12.64 7.17 7.43
C THR A 175 -12.29 5.93 6.59
N GLN A 176 -13.21 5.47 5.72
CA GLN A 176 -12.92 4.37 4.80
C GLN A 176 -11.92 4.80 3.72
N GLN A 177 -12.07 6.01 3.17
CA GLN A 177 -11.11 6.58 2.22
C GLN A 177 -9.71 6.77 2.85
N ALA A 178 -9.66 7.25 4.10
CA ALA A 178 -8.43 7.38 4.86
C ALA A 178 -7.74 6.02 5.07
N ASN A 179 -8.49 4.98 5.45
CA ASN A 179 -7.93 3.62 5.58
C ASN A 179 -7.33 3.14 4.26
N ARG A 180 -8.05 3.30 3.15
CA ARG A 180 -7.56 2.93 1.81
C ARG A 180 -6.26 3.62 1.46
N TRP A 181 -6.21 4.93 1.68
CA TRP A 181 -5.00 5.69 1.40
C TRP A 181 -3.82 5.24 2.25
N LEU A 182 -4.03 5.05 3.55
CA LEU A 182 -2.98 4.60 4.46
C LEU A 182 -2.46 3.21 4.07
N SER A 183 -3.35 2.30 3.66
CA SER A 183 -3.01 0.99 3.12
C SER A 183 -2.15 1.08 1.86
N VAL A 184 -2.54 1.94 0.90
CA VAL A 184 -1.78 2.17 -0.35
C VAL A 184 -0.43 2.82 -0.08
N ALA A 185 -0.39 3.86 0.76
CA ALA A 185 0.84 4.55 1.10
C ALA A 185 1.83 3.60 1.79
N ALA A 186 1.35 2.76 2.71
CA ALA A 186 2.18 1.74 3.36
C ALA A 186 2.68 0.69 2.36
N LEU A 187 1.83 0.23 1.43
CA LEU A 187 2.24 -0.72 0.38
C LEU A 187 3.33 -0.10 -0.51
N ILE A 188 3.13 1.14 -1.00
CA ILE A 188 4.12 1.87 -1.79
C ILE A 188 5.45 1.99 -1.03
N ALA A 189 5.41 2.35 0.26
CA ALA A 189 6.61 2.45 1.08
C ALA A 189 7.35 1.10 1.17
N LYS A 190 6.63 -0.02 1.35
CA LYS A 190 7.24 -1.36 1.40
C LYS A 190 7.83 -1.76 0.06
N LEU A 191 7.15 -1.48 -1.04
CA LEU A 191 7.65 -1.76 -2.39
C LEU A 191 8.89 -0.91 -2.71
N PHE A 192 8.91 0.36 -2.30
CA PHE A 192 10.11 1.20 -2.40
C PHE A 192 11.26 0.65 -1.56
N LYS A 193 11.00 0.26 -0.32
CA LYS A 193 12.00 -0.42 0.54
C LYS A 193 12.54 -1.71 -0.11
N GLY A 194 11.68 -2.49 -0.77
CA GLY A 194 12.07 -3.70 -1.50
C GLY A 194 12.76 -3.43 -2.85
N GLY A 195 13.00 -2.17 -3.20
CA GLY A 195 13.64 -1.76 -4.45
C GLY A 195 12.75 -1.91 -5.69
N LEU A 196 11.44 -2.02 -5.55
CA LEU A 196 10.50 -2.17 -6.69
C LEU A 196 10.11 -0.83 -7.32
N LEU A 197 10.37 0.27 -6.61
CA LEU A 197 9.99 1.63 -6.99
C LEU A 197 11.19 2.58 -6.94
N ASP A 198 12.38 2.15 -7.35
CA ASP A 198 13.60 2.97 -7.29
C ASP A 198 13.47 4.28 -8.08
N LYS A 199 12.56 4.32 -9.06
CA LYS A 199 12.29 5.52 -9.85
C LYS A 199 11.29 6.48 -9.24
N ASP A 200 10.12 5.97 -8.87
CA ASP A 200 9.01 6.81 -8.45
C ASP A 200 8.77 6.78 -6.94
N GLY A 201 9.32 5.80 -6.23
CA GLY A 201 9.25 5.67 -4.77
C GLY A 201 9.76 6.89 -4.03
N PRO A 202 10.95 7.44 -4.33
CA PRO A 202 11.41 8.70 -3.72
C PRO A 202 10.49 9.88 -4.06
N LEU A 203 9.99 9.95 -5.31
CA LEU A 203 9.08 10.99 -5.79
C LEU A 203 7.76 11.00 -5.00
N TRP A 204 7.09 9.85 -4.90
CA TRP A 204 5.80 9.75 -4.21
C TRP A 204 5.94 9.91 -2.70
N THR A 205 6.97 9.29 -2.11
CA THR A 205 7.24 9.39 -0.67
C THR A 205 7.49 10.85 -0.25
N ALA A 206 8.38 11.53 -0.96
CA ALA A 206 8.69 12.92 -0.66
C ALA A 206 7.58 13.88 -1.09
N GLY A 207 6.83 13.54 -2.14
CA GLY A 207 5.60 14.23 -2.54
C GLY A 207 4.58 14.24 -1.41
N ASP A 208 4.29 13.09 -0.81
CA ASP A 208 3.37 12.95 0.32
C ASP A 208 3.87 13.72 1.55
N LEU A 209 5.18 13.66 1.86
CA LEU A 209 5.78 14.47 2.94
C LEU A 209 5.61 15.97 2.68
N LYS A 210 5.95 16.44 1.49
CA LYS A 210 5.80 17.85 1.10
C LYS A 210 4.34 18.28 1.19
N ASP A 211 3.43 17.46 0.70
CA ASP A 211 2.02 17.80 0.70
C ASP A 211 1.43 17.82 2.10
N ALA A 212 1.77 16.84 2.93
CA ALA A 212 1.33 16.77 4.31
C ALA A 212 1.90 17.90 5.17
N LEU A 213 3.16 18.27 4.98
CA LEU A 213 3.89 19.14 5.90
C LEU A 213 4.01 20.59 5.40
N GLU A 214 3.68 20.88 4.15
CA GLU A 214 3.97 22.20 3.57
C GLU A 214 2.84 22.79 2.72
N THR A 215 2.25 22.02 1.81
CA THR A 215 1.34 22.59 0.80
C THR A 215 -0.13 22.45 1.20
N SER A 216 -0.53 21.31 1.75
CA SER A 216 -1.92 20.96 2.03
C SER A 216 -2.23 20.98 3.53
N ILE A 217 -1.84 22.06 4.20
CA ILE A 217 -1.86 22.18 5.66
C ILE A 217 -3.22 22.52 6.28
N LYS A 218 -4.31 22.50 5.49
CA LYS A 218 -5.66 22.81 5.98
C LYS A 218 -6.17 21.70 6.91
N GLY A 219 -7.14 22.06 7.75
CA GLY A 219 -7.79 21.14 8.68
C GLY A 219 -7.05 21.05 10.01
N ASP A 220 -7.81 20.94 11.09
CA ASP A 220 -7.28 20.74 12.43
C ASP A 220 -6.95 19.25 12.64
N ILE A 221 -5.69 18.95 13.00
CA ILE A 221 -5.24 17.59 13.25
C ILE A 221 -5.97 16.93 14.42
N ALA A 222 -6.52 17.71 15.35
CA ALA A 222 -7.25 17.17 16.49
C ALA A 222 -8.60 16.56 16.10
N THR A 223 -9.22 17.05 15.03
CA THR A 223 -10.63 16.74 14.72
C THR A 223 -10.86 16.25 13.29
N ASN A 224 -9.96 16.55 12.35
CA ASN A 224 -10.16 16.27 10.95
C ASN A 224 -9.48 14.95 10.52
N THR A 225 -10.27 13.92 10.29
CA THR A 225 -9.80 12.58 9.88
C THR A 225 -8.96 12.59 8.60
N GLY A 226 -9.33 13.38 7.60
CA GLY A 226 -8.56 13.46 6.35
C GLY A 226 -7.18 14.09 6.58
N ARG A 227 -7.10 15.09 7.45
CA ARG A 227 -5.83 15.69 7.86
C ARG A 227 -4.97 14.71 8.68
N GLN A 228 -5.59 13.96 9.59
CA GLN A 228 -4.92 12.92 10.37
C GLN A 228 -4.32 11.84 9.47
N ALA A 229 -5.09 11.33 8.51
CA ALA A 229 -4.62 10.36 7.53
C ALA A 229 -3.45 10.89 6.71
N GLN A 230 -3.47 12.17 6.33
CA GLN A 230 -2.39 12.79 5.57
C GLN A 230 -1.06 12.87 6.31
N ILE A 231 -1.09 13.28 7.58
CA ILE A 231 0.10 13.27 8.41
C ILE A 231 0.60 11.83 8.61
N LEU A 232 -0.31 10.90 8.82
CA LEU A 232 0.06 9.51 9.08
C LEU A 232 0.61 8.80 7.83
N ALA A 233 0.11 9.08 6.63
CA ALA A 233 0.67 8.56 5.38
C ALA A 233 2.14 8.99 5.24
N ALA A 234 2.43 10.27 5.44
CA ALA A 234 3.79 10.81 5.44
C ALA A 234 4.68 10.19 6.53
N ALA A 235 4.16 10.01 7.75
CA ALA A 235 4.87 9.36 8.84
C ALA A 235 5.18 7.88 8.53
N ASN A 236 4.24 7.14 7.93
CA ASN A 236 4.42 5.73 7.57
C ASN A 236 5.51 5.54 6.51
N HIS A 237 5.62 6.45 5.54
CA HIS A 237 6.71 6.40 4.57
C HIS A 237 8.08 6.44 5.27
N ILE A 238 8.25 7.31 6.26
CA ILE A 238 9.48 7.37 7.06
C ILE A 238 9.69 6.10 7.89
N LEU A 239 8.64 5.61 8.56
CA LEU A 239 8.74 4.41 9.39
C LEU A 239 9.16 3.18 8.59
N ILE A 240 8.62 3.03 7.38
CA ILE A 240 8.81 1.86 6.52
C ILE A 240 10.05 2.03 5.63
N ALA A 241 10.12 3.12 4.86
CA ALA A 241 11.11 3.35 3.80
C ALA A 241 12.09 4.49 4.12
N GLY A 242 12.14 4.98 5.37
CA GLY A 242 12.97 6.12 5.75
C GLY A 242 14.46 5.92 5.48
N GLU A 243 14.98 4.69 5.58
CA GLU A 243 16.37 4.38 5.24
C GLU A 243 16.66 4.68 3.76
N GLU A 244 15.78 4.23 2.86
CA GLU A 244 15.91 4.48 1.43
C GLU A 244 15.81 5.96 1.08
N LEU A 245 14.84 6.65 1.70
CA LEU A 245 14.71 8.08 1.50
C LEU A 245 15.91 8.86 2.05
N ALA A 246 16.47 8.44 3.19
CA ALA A 246 17.67 9.05 3.75
C ALA A 246 18.90 8.83 2.85
N ARG A 247 18.99 7.68 2.17
CA ARG A 247 20.02 7.45 1.14
C ARG A 247 19.90 8.46 -0.01
N GLU A 248 18.69 8.69 -0.50
CA GLU A 248 18.42 9.70 -1.54
C GLU A 248 18.74 11.13 -1.09
N VAL A 249 18.58 11.47 0.19
CA VAL A 249 19.00 12.78 0.72
C VAL A 249 20.52 12.90 0.77
N LYS A 250 21.24 11.82 1.13
CA LYS A 250 22.72 11.82 1.23
C LYS A 250 23.37 11.82 -0.15
N THR A 251 22.79 11.08 -1.09
CA THR A 251 23.34 10.87 -2.43
C THR A 251 22.18 10.78 -3.41
N PRO A 252 21.67 11.92 -3.89
CA PRO A 252 20.54 11.92 -4.81
C PRO A 252 20.86 11.12 -6.07
N SER A 253 20.04 10.10 -6.37
CA SER A 253 20.24 9.27 -7.56
C SER A 253 19.93 10.02 -8.86
N ARG A 254 19.18 11.13 -8.75
CA ARG A 254 18.81 11.99 -9.88
C ARG A 254 18.42 13.40 -9.43
N LYS A 255 18.16 14.27 -10.41
CA LYS A 255 17.54 15.57 -10.18
C LYS A 255 16.03 15.41 -10.01
N TRP A 256 15.53 15.69 -8.83
CA TRP A 256 14.11 15.67 -8.50
C TRP A 256 13.47 17.05 -8.76
N VAL A 257 12.16 17.07 -9.03
CA VAL A 257 11.39 18.32 -9.21
C VAL A 257 11.24 19.09 -7.89
N PHE A 258 11.46 18.42 -6.77
CA PHE A 258 11.47 18.98 -5.42
C PHE A 258 12.84 18.76 -4.79
N GLU A 259 13.20 19.63 -3.85
CA GLU A 259 14.50 19.55 -3.17
C GLU A 259 14.49 18.44 -2.10
N LEU A 260 15.41 17.48 -2.23
CA LEU A 260 15.77 16.52 -1.17
C LEU A 260 17.14 16.93 -0.62
N SER A 261 17.14 17.67 0.48
CA SER A 261 18.33 18.18 1.15
C SER A 261 18.29 17.89 2.65
N ARG A 262 19.43 18.05 3.34
CA ARG A 262 19.51 17.86 4.79
C ARG A 262 18.65 18.90 5.52
N GLU A 263 18.63 20.13 5.01
CA GLU A 263 17.79 21.22 5.49
C GLU A 263 16.31 20.86 5.36
N LYS A 264 15.93 20.28 4.22
CA LYS A 264 14.56 19.83 4.00
C LYS A 264 14.17 18.69 4.94
N TRP A 265 15.05 17.71 5.08
CA TRP A 265 14.88 16.58 6.00
C TRP A 265 14.65 17.04 7.43
N ARG A 266 15.51 17.94 7.94
CA ARG A 266 15.36 18.57 9.26
C ARG A 266 14.01 19.29 9.39
N SER A 267 13.64 20.10 8.40
CA SER A 267 12.37 20.84 8.44
C SER A 267 11.15 19.91 8.50
N TRP A 268 11.15 18.82 7.75
CA TRP A 268 10.07 17.83 7.82
C TRP A 268 10.03 17.09 9.15
N ALA A 269 11.18 16.71 9.71
CA ALA A 269 11.25 16.10 11.02
C ALA A 269 10.67 17.02 12.11
N ASP A 270 11.08 18.29 12.14
CA ASP A 270 10.55 19.27 13.11
C ASP A 270 9.03 19.44 13.00
N LYS A 271 8.50 19.45 11.78
CA LYS A 271 7.05 19.51 11.54
C LYS A 271 6.33 18.23 11.98
N LEU A 272 6.90 17.05 11.77
CA LEU A 272 6.33 15.80 12.29
C LEU A 272 6.29 15.83 13.82
N LYS A 273 7.35 16.32 14.47
CA LYS A 273 7.37 16.55 15.92
C LYS A 273 6.24 17.46 16.37
N GLU A 274 6.08 18.62 15.72
CA GLU A 274 4.97 19.56 16.00
C GLU A 274 3.60 18.88 15.83
N LYS A 275 3.40 18.09 14.77
CA LYS A 275 2.14 17.38 14.54
C LYS A 275 1.88 16.27 15.54
N ALA A 276 2.91 15.56 15.99
CA ALA A 276 2.79 14.59 17.07
C ALA A 276 2.40 15.27 18.39
N ASP A 277 2.98 16.43 18.70
CA ASP A 277 2.65 17.21 19.90
C ASP A 277 1.20 17.73 19.90
N ALA A 278 0.70 18.13 18.73
CA ALA A 278 -0.67 18.62 18.56
C ALA A 278 -1.74 17.52 18.43
N ALA A 279 -1.35 16.28 18.17
CA ALA A 279 -2.29 15.17 18.00
C ALA A 279 -2.92 14.72 19.35
N PRO A 280 -4.23 14.44 19.39
CA PRO A 280 -4.88 13.81 20.55
C PRO A 280 -4.29 12.43 20.86
N GLU A 281 -4.31 12.03 22.13
CA GLU A 281 -3.84 10.70 22.56
C GLU A 281 -4.69 9.57 21.99
N ASP A 282 -5.99 9.80 21.86
CA ASP A 282 -6.99 8.86 21.34
C ASP A 282 -7.21 8.99 19.82
N ALA A 283 -6.36 9.76 19.12
CA ALA A 283 -6.46 9.91 17.68
C ALA A 283 -6.36 8.55 16.97
N PRO A 284 -7.16 8.30 15.91
CA PRO A 284 -7.19 7.04 15.19
C PRO A 284 -5.81 6.60 14.69
N TRP A 285 -5.66 5.28 14.49
CA TRP A 285 -4.46 4.64 13.96
C TRP A 285 -3.16 4.96 14.72
N GLU A 286 -3.27 5.34 16.00
CA GLU A 286 -2.14 5.70 16.86
C GLU A 286 -1.33 6.89 16.28
N LEU A 287 -2.02 7.85 15.66
CA LEU A 287 -1.42 8.99 14.95
C LEU A 287 -0.27 9.63 15.73
N LYS A 288 -0.51 9.99 17.00
CA LYS A 288 0.51 10.63 17.85
C LYS A 288 1.77 9.80 17.97
N ARG A 289 1.62 8.53 18.37
CA ARG A 289 2.72 7.59 18.59
C ARG A 289 3.53 7.38 17.32
N ARG A 290 2.87 7.13 16.20
CA ARG A 290 3.53 6.86 14.91
C ARG A 290 4.20 8.10 14.33
N THR A 291 3.57 9.26 14.44
CA THR A 291 4.15 10.54 13.99
C THR A 291 5.39 10.89 14.81
N ARG A 292 5.37 10.66 16.14
CA ARG A 292 6.56 10.81 16.98
C ARG A 292 7.67 9.84 16.58
N ALA A 293 7.35 8.56 16.42
CA ALA A 293 8.33 7.56 16.01
C ALA A 293 8.96 7.87 14.64
N ALA A 294 8.19 8.45 13.71
CA ALA A 294 8.72 8.92 12.44
C ALA A 294 9.72 10.05 12.62
N TYR A 295 9.41 11.05 13.47
CA TYR A 295 10.37 12.09 13.84
C TYR A 295 11.66 11.50 14.42
N ASP A 296 11.55 10.62 15.42
CA ASP A 296 12.72 10.01 16.09
C ASP A 296 13.59 9.26 15.07
N LYS A 297 12.96 8.48 14.17
CA LYS A 297 13.65 7.79 13.08
C LYS A 297 14.34 8.75 12.10
N MET A 298 13.72 9.89 11.78
CA MET A 298 14.39 10.89 10.92
C MET A 298 15.65 11.45 11.57
N VAL A 299 15.61 11.72 12.87
CA VAL A 299 16.80 12.18 13.62
C VAL A 299 17.88 11.10 13.64
N GLU A 300 17.51 9.84 13.87
CA GLU A 300 18.44 8.71 13.91
C GLU A 300 19.14 8.47 12.56
N LEU A 301 18.42 8.55 11.44
CA LEU A 301 18.96 8.22 10.12
C LEU A 301 19.94 9.26 9.56
N LEU A 302 19.80 10.51 10.01
CA LEU A 302 20.52 11.68 9.51
C LEU A 302 20.86 12.67 10.65
N PRO A 303 21.64 12.25 11.66
CA PRO A 303 21.93 13.08 12.84
C PRO A 303 22.63 14.39 12.49
N ASP A 304 23.57 14.37 11.54
CA ASP A 304 24.29 15.55 11.05
C ASP A 304 23.37 16.66 10.52
N ALA A 305 22.13 16.33 10.09
CA ALA A 305 21.17 17.35 9.64
C ALA A 305 20.63 18.20 10.81
N PHE A 306 20.78 17.74 12.04
CA PHE A 306 20.27 18.36 13.26
C PHE A 306 21.36 19.00 14.11
N GLU A 307 22.63 18.76 13.79
CA GLU A 307 23.74 19.47 14.40
C GLU A 307 23.64 20.96 14.02
N THR A 308 23.74 21.84 15.02
CA THR A 308 23.84 23.28 14.80
C THR A 308 25.23 23.61 14.28
N THR A 309 25.31 24.07 13.04
CA THR A 309 26.47 24.79 12.50
C THR A 309 26.67 26.13 13.20
#